data_AF-A0A9D4AP94-F1
#
_entry.id   AF-A0A9D4AP94-F1
#
_cell.length_a   1.000
_cell.length_b   1.000
_cell.length_c   1.000
_cell.angle_alpha   90.00
_cell.angle_beta   90.00
_cell.angle_gamma   90.00
#
_symmetry.space_group_name_H-M   'P 1'
#
loop_
_entity.id
_entity.type
_entity.pdbx_description
1 polymer ?
#
loop_
_entity_poly.entity_id
_entity_poly.type
_entity_poly.pdbx_seq_one_letter_code
_entity_poly.pdbx_strand_id
1 'polypeptide(L)'
;MDQDSVSSVSSLQALAKLLADPEEEDSDDNDFGSHSSSVSTVGPGNIGPAKKAEPTVTPDVKSGNSKDIWNTEEVPEGSEFDDIWDPREQPEYEILFKQQVGAEDIFLGMSRKNPSTACCEDMLIKIKLPDTKSSDITLDIQDKILDLRTPKKKLLLHLPHPVDSKNGKACFISEKETLEVTLRMKREFDFINFA
;
A
#
# COMPACT_ATOMS: atom_id res chain seq x y z
N MET A 1 28.75 19.25 27.96
CA MET A 1 28.37 20.53 27.32
C MET A 1 29.20 20.60 26.08
N ASP A 2 28.59 20.47 24.90
CA ASP A 2 29.11 20.91 23.59
C ASP A 2 27.93 20.87 22.61
N GLN A 3 26.93 21.71 22.88
CA GLN A 3 25.92 22.09 21.90
C GLN A 3 26.45 23.34 21.21
N ASP A 4 27.15 23.23 20.08
CA ASP A 4 27.38 24.37 19.15
C ASP A 4 28.23 23.91 17.95
N SER A 5 27.64 23.19 17.00
CA SER A 5 28.20 23.13 15.64
C SER A 5 27.19 22.63 14.62
N VAL A 6 26.00 23.23 14.56
CA VAL A 6 25.07 22.97 13.46
C VAL A 6 24.61 24.30 12.89
N SER A 7 24.92 24.51 11.60
CA SER A 7 24.52 25.65 10.75
C SER A 7 25.47 26.84 10.75
N SER A 8 26.45 26.80 9.84
CA SER A 8 27.16 28.02 9.44
C SER A 8 26.16 28.97 8.76
N VAL A 9 26.29 30.28 8.99
CA VAL A 9 25.43 31.31 8.39
C VAL A 9 25.40 31.19 6.86
N SER A 10 26.51 30.77 6.26
CA SER A 10 26.62 30.48 4.82
C SER A 10 25.68 29.36 4.35
N SER A 11 25.47 28.35 5.18
CA SER A 11 24.56 27.22 4.89
C SER A 11 23.11 27.69 4.82
N LEU A 12 22.70 28.55 5.75
CA LEU A 12 21.34 29.11 5.78
C LEU A 12 21.08 30.03 4.59
N GLN A 13 22.08 30.79 4.16
CA GLN A 13 21.95 31.71 3.03
C GLN A 13 21.86 30.99 1.68
N ALA A 14 22.55 29.86 1.52
CA ALA A 14 22.43 29.01 0.34
C ALA A 14 21.04 28.37 0.23
N LEU A 15 20.48 27.94 1.37
CA LEU A 15 19.14 27.34 1.43
C LEU A 15 18.05 28.38 1.11
N ALA A 16 18.18 29.61 1.62
CA ALA A 16 17.26 30.71 1.31
C ALA A 16 17.20 31.03 -0.19
N LYS A 17 18.32 30.90 -0.91
CA LYS A 17 18.37 31.10 -2.36
C LYS A 17 17.72 29.97 -3.16
N LEU A 18 17.62 28.78 -2.59
CA LEU A 18 17.03 27.61 -3.26
C LEU A 18 15.51 27.52 -3.04
N LEU A 19 15.03 28.12 -1.94
CA LEU A 19 13.60 28.22 -1.59
C LEU A 19 12.93 29.48 -2.12
N ALA A 20 13.68 30.43 -2.66
CA ALA A 20 13.09 31.56 -3.36
C ALA A 20 12.56 31.07 -4.72
N ASP A 21 11.27 31.30 -5.00
CA ASP A 21 10.67 31.02 -6.30
C ASP A 21 11.40 31.82 -7.39
N PRO A 22 11.59 31.27 -8.60
CA PRO A 22 12.17 32.01 -9.70
C PRO A 22 11.24 33.19 -10.03
N GLU A 23 11.77 34.41 -9.96
CA GLU A 23 11.07 35.60 -10.45
C GLU A 23 10.72 35.35 -11.93
N GLU A 24 9.43 35.38 -12.26
CA GLU A 24 8.97 35.45 -13.64
C GLU A 24 9.43 36.79 -14.20
N GLU A 25 10.52 36.77 -14.97
CA GLU A 25 10.86 37.87 -15.86
C GLU A 25 9.81 37.91 -16.97
N ASP A 26 8.75 38.69 -16.75
CA ASP A 26 7.82 39.15 -17.79
C ASP A 26 8.62 39.89 -18.87
N SER A 27 8.88 39.21 -19.98
CA SER A 27 9.22 39.84 -21.26
C SER A 27 8.08 39.61 -22.24
N ASP A 28 7.19 40.60 -22.28
CA ASP A 28 6.29 40.86 -23.39
C ASP A 28 7.10 41.14 -24.67
N ASP A 29 6.99 40.27 -25.67
CA ASP A 29 7.19 40.65 -27.08
C ASP A 29 6.33 39.77 -28.00
N ASN A 30 5.29 40.38 -28.57
CA ASN A 30 4.51 39.85 -29.69
C ASN A 30 5.23 40.17 -31.01
N ASP A 31 5.49 39.17 -31.87
CA ASP A 31 5.48 39.38 -33.32
C ASP A 31 5.05 38.13 -34.11
N PHE A 32 4.19 38.37 -35.10
CA PHE A 32 3.57 37.43 -36.04
C PHE A 32 4.45 37.32 -37.31
N GLY A 33 4.76 36.11 -37.79
CA GLY A 33 5.42 36.00 -39.10
C GLY A 33 5.79 34.63 -39.65
N SER A 34 4.80 33.95 -40.24
CA SER A 34 4.89 33.16 -41.49
C SER A 34 6.05 32.17 -41.72
N HIS A 35 5.75 30.86 -41.63
CA HIS A 35 6.35 29.86 -42.51
C HIS A 35 5.30 28.99 -43.21
N SER A 36 5.57 28.76 -44.49
CA SER A 36 4.67 28.32 -45.55
C SER A 36 4.54 26.80 -45.64
N SER A 37 3.34 26.36 -46.01
CA SER A 37 3.00 25.21 -46.88
C SER A 37 3.63 23.83 -46.63
N SER A 38 2.82 22.89 -46.15
CA SER A 38 2.31 21.75 -46.97
C SER A 38 1.49 20.80 -46.09
N VAL A 39 0.16 20.88 -46.17
CA VAL A 39 -0.70 19.87 -45.54
C VAL A 39 -0.73 18.64 -46.45
N SER A 40 0.08 17.62 -46.13
CA SER A 40 -0.05 16.31 -46.74
C SER A 40 -1.25 15.60 -46.11
N THR A 41 -2.26 15.30 -46.92
CA THR A 41 -3.43 14.49 -46.54
C THR A 41 -2.99 13.10 -46.07
N VAL A 42 -2.84 12.94 -44.76
CA VAL A 42 -2.59 11.64 -44.12
C VAL A 42 -3.93 10.92 -43.92
N GLY A 43 -4.18 9.86 -44.69
CA GLY A 43 -5.29 8.95 -44.46
C GLY A 43 -4.93 7.92 -43.37
N PRO A 44 -5.92 7.37 -42.64
CA PRO A 44 -5.71 6.51 -41.47
C PRO A 44 -5.02 5.16 -41.76
N GLY A 45 -4.69 4.86 -43.01
CA GLY A 45 -3.98 3.63 -43.42
C GLY A 45 -2.45 3.75 -43.46
N ASN A 46 -1.86 4.90 -43.10
CA ASN A 46 -0.45 5.19 -43.37
C ASN A 46 0.44 5.40 -42.14
N ILE A 47 -0.03 5.04 -40.94
CA ILE A 47 0.79 5.04 -39.71
C ILE A 47 1.19 3.60 -39.37
N GLY A 48 2.39 3.21 -39.78
CA GLY A 48 3.03 1.96 -39.38
C GLY A 48 4.35 1.70 -40.13
N PRO A 49 5.39 1.12 -39.48
CA PRO A 49 6.68 0.87 -40.13
C PRO A 49 6.56 -0.20 -41.22
N ALA A 50 7.35 -0.05 -42.30
CA ALA A 50 7.34 -0.96 -43.44
C ALA A 50 7.74 -2.38 -43.03
N LYS A 51 6.93 -3.37 -43.43
CA LYS A 51 7.10 -4.80 -43.15
C LYS A 51 8.51 -5.28 -43.49
N LYS A 52 9.26 -5.73 -42.47
CA LYS A 52 10.41 -6.61 -42.59
C LYS A 52 9.99 -7.98 -42.02
N ALA A 53 10.19 -9.04 -42.80
CA ALA A 53 9.87 -10.41 -42.39
C ALA A 53 10.92 -10.90 -41.39
N GLU A 54 10.48 -11.19 -40.16
CA GLU A 54 11.23 -11.87 -39.08
C GLU A 54 10.26 -12.76 -38.29
N PRO A 55 10.73 -13.86 -37.67
CA PRO A 55 9.89 -14.99 -37.28
C PRO A 55 8.98 -14.63 -36.12
N THR A 56 7.74 -15.09 -36.22
CA THR A 56 6.73 -15.01 -35.17
C THR A 56 7.21 -15.80 -33.95
N VAL A 57 7.88 -15.13 -33.01
CA VAL A 57 7.98 -15.61 -31.63
C VAL A 57 6.64 -15.23 -30.99
N THR A 58 5.68 -16.13 -31.12
CA THR A 58 4.55 -16.21 -30.21
C THR A 58 5.11 -16.30 -28.79
N PRO A 59 4.68 -15.48 -27.81
CA PRO A 59 4.86 -15.89 -26.44
C PRO A 59 4.13 -17.22 -26.30
N ASP A 60 4.87 -18.24 -25.87
CA ASP A 60 4.35 -19.56 -25.57
C ASP A 60 3.31 -19.39 -24.46
N VAL A 61 2.06 -19.15 -24.85
CA VAL A 61 0.89 -19.30 -23.99
C VAL A 61 0.82 -20.79 -23.75
N LYS A 62 1.48 -21.24 -22.69
CA LYS A 62 1.27 -22.57 -22.13
C LYS A 62 -0.22 -22.72 -21.99
N SER A 63 -0.80 -23.54 -22.85
CA SER A 63 -2.22 -23.89 -22.84
C SER A 63 -2.48 -24.65 -21.55
N GLY A 64 -2.74 -23.93 -20.47
CA GLY A 64 -3.54 -24.41 -19.37
C GLY A 64 -4.93 -24.68 -19.92
N ASN A 65 -5.41 -25.90 -19.72
CA ASN A 65 -6.76 -26.40 -19.97
C ASN A 65 -7.70 -25.51 -20.80
N SER A 66 -7.99 -25.92 -22.04
CA SER A 66 -8.87 -25.28 -23.04
C SER A 66 -10.33 -24.94 -22.64
N LYS A 67 -10.65 -24.99 -21.34
CA LYS A 67 -11.97 -24.64 -20.79
C LYS A 67 -11.93 -23.49 -19.78
N ASP A 68 -10.75 -23.01 -19.38
CA ASP A 68 -10.66 -21.79 -18.56
C ASP A 68 -10.51 -20.57 -19.47
N ILE A 69 -11.53 -19.71 -19.44
CA ILE A 69 -11.54 -18.43 -20.19
C ILE A 69 -10.59 -17.41 -19.53
N TRP A 70 -10.25 -17.59 -18.26
CA TRP A 70 -9.40 -16.70 -17.48
C TRP A 70 -8.18 -17.48 -16.96
N ASN A 71 -6.97 -16.97 -17.22
CA ASN A 71 -5.77 -17.46 -16.55
C ASN A 71 -5.68 -16.82 -15.15
N THR A 72 -5.20 -17.54 -14.14
CA THR A 72 -4.99 -16.98 -12.78
C THR A 72 -4.05 -15.77 -12.79
N GLU A 73 -3.16 -15.69 -13.78
CA GLU A 73 -2.28 -14.52 -14.00
C GLU A 73 -2.99 -13.34 -14.71
N GLU A 74 -4.15 -13.57 -15.35
CA GLU A 74 -4.88 -12.59 -16.17
C GLU A 74 -6.07 -11.96 -15.41
N VAL A 75 -6.44 -12.51 -14.25
CA VAL A 75 -7.37 -11.87 -13.31
C VAL A 75 -6.50 -11.06 -12.35
N PRO A 76 -6.49 -9.71 -12.43
CA PRO A 76 -5.91 -8.91 -11.36
C PRO A 76 -6.63 -9.33 -10.07
N GLU A 77 -5.90 -9.69 -9.03
CA GLU A 77 -6.46 -10.01 -7.70
C GLU A 77 -7.16 -8.74 -7.16
N GLY A 78 -8.38 -8.49 -7.64
CA GLY A 78 -9.08 -7.23 -7.52
C GLY A 78 -9.81 -7.07 -6.20
N SER A 79 -9.21 -7.50 -5.10
CA SER A 79 -9.62 -7.10 -3.76
C SER A 79 -8.89 -5.84 -3.30
N GLU A 80 -7.90 -5.32 -4.05
CA GLU A 80 -7.05 -4.20 -3.59
C GLU A 80 -7.72 -2.82 -3.67
N PHE A 81 -8.75 -2.68 -4.50
CA PHE A 81 -9.48 -1.43 -4.65
C PHE A 81 -10.75 -1.48 -3.81
N ASP A 82 -10.96 -0.42 -3.02
CA ASP A 82 -12.24 -0.19 -2.39
C ASP A 82 -13.29 -0.14 -3.50
N ASP A 83 -14.25 -1.06 -3.47
CA ASP A 83 -15.33 -1.10 -4.44
C ASP A 83 -16.14 0.19 -4.22
N ILE A 84 -15.83 1.24 -4.99
CA ILE A 84 -16.50 2.55 -4.96
C ILE A 84 -18.03 2.42 -5.12
N TRP A 85 -18.50 1.25 -5.56
CA TRP A 85 -19.91 0.92 -5.78
C TRP A 85 -20.52 -0.05 -4.75
N ASP A 86 -19.82 -0.44 -3.69
CA ASP A 86 -20.42 -1.29 -2.63
C ASP A 86 -21.30 -0.42 -1.70
N PRO A 87 -22.61 -0.71 -1.56
CA PRO A 87 -23.50 0.04 -0.68
C PRO A 87 -23.29 -0.26 0.81
N ARG A 88 -22.40 -1.17 1.19
CA ARG A 88 -22.14 -1.54 2.59
C ARG A 88 -21.33 -0.47 3.31
N GLU A 89 -21.78 -0.12 4.51
CA GLU A 89 -21.06 0.84 5.35
C GLU A 89 -19.76 0.26 5.89
N GLN A 90 -18.72 1.09 5.93
CA GLN A 90 -17.45 0.75 6.55
C GLN A 90 -17.60 0.73 8.09
N PRO A 91 -17.23 -0.37 8.77
CA PRO A 91 -17.25 -0.43 10.23
C PRO A 91 -16.13 0.44 10.83
N GLU A 92 -16.36 0.93 12.05
CA GLU A 92 -15.31 1.59 12.83
C GLU A 92 -14.25 0.56 13.23
N TYR A 93 -12.98 0.89 13.00
CA TYR A 93 -11.85 0.03 13.34
C TYR A 93 -10.75 0.80 14.07
N GLU A 94 -9.98 0.07 14.88
CA GLU A 94 -8.84 0.57 15.63
C GLU A 94 -7.66 -0.40 15.41
N ILE A 95 -6.49 0.12 15.07
CA ILE A 95 -5.26 -0.66 14.91
C ILE A 95 -4.37 -0.41 16.14
N LEU A 96 -4.04 -1.47 16.86
CA LEU A 96 -3.13 -1.46 18.00
C LEU A 96 -1.93 -2.36 17.73
N PHE A 97 -0.79 -2.02 18.30
CA PHE A 97 0.42 -2.84 18.22
C PHE A 97 0.71 -3.47 19.57
N LYS A 98 0.90 -4.80 19.60
CA LYS A 98 1.18 -5.58 20.79
C LYS A 98 2.64 -6.02 20.79
N GLN A 99 3.31 -5.74 21.91
CA GLN A 99 4.65 -6.19 22.20
C GLN A 99 4.59 -7.29 23.26
N GLN A 100 5.20 -8.44 22.98
CA GLN A 100 5.39 -9.48 23.97
C GLN A 100 6.55 -9.07 24.88
N VAL A 101 6.25 -8.78 26.14
CA VAL A 101 7.25 -8.41 27.15
C VAL A 101 7.42 -9.53 28.17
N GLY A 102 8.65 -9.96 28.37
CA GLY A 102 9.04 -10.89 29.41
C GLY A 102 9.35 -10.19 30.74
N ALA A 103 9.52 -10.98 31.80
CA ALA A 103 10.03 -10.46 33.07
C ALA A 103 11.46 -9.90 32.93
N GLU A 104 12.27 -10.50 32.06
CA GLU A 104 13.62 -9.99 31.72
C GLU A 104 13.60 -8.60 31.08
N ASP A 105 12.59 -8.29 30.26
CA ASP A 105 12.42 -6.99 29.61
C ASP A 105 12.05 -5.92 30.63
N ILE A 106 11.09 -6.24 31.51
CA ILE A 106 10.53 -5.28 32.47
C ILE A 106 11.47 -5.05 33.66
N PHE A 107 12.06 -6.13 34.19
CA PHE A 107 12.82 -6.06 35.44
C PHE A 107 14.33 -6.00 35.24
N LEU A 108 14.87 -6.58 34.17
CA LEU A 108 16.32 -6.69 33.97
C LEU A 108 16.84 -5.83 32.81
N GLY A 109 15.96 -5.33 31.94
CA GLY A 109 16.35 -4.55 30.76
C GLY A 109 17.34 -5.29 29.85
N MET A 110 17.35 -6.63 29.90
CA MET A 110 18.32 -7.46 29.14
C MET A 110 17.92 -7.60 27.68
N SER A 111 16.63 -7.49 27.41
CA SER A 111 16.10 -7.48 26.05
C SER A 111 16.25 -6.10 25.44
N ARG A 112 16.66 -6.06 24.17
CA ARG A 112 16.84 -4.81 23.41
C ARG A 112 15.51 -4.20 22.94
N LYS A 113 14.39 -4.67 23.48
CA LYS A 113 13.06 -4.16 23.19
C LYS A 113 12.88 -2.76 23.76
N ASN A 114 12.28 -1.87 22.98
CA ASN A 114 11.96 -0.50 23.36
C ASN A 114 10.44 -0.29 23.22
N PRO A 115 9.86 0.80 23.76
CA PRO A 115 8.43 1.07 23.65
C PRO A 115 7.98 1.55 22.25
N SER A 116 8.84 1.41 21.23
CA SER A 116 8.50 1.75 19.85
C SER A 116 7.69 0.63 19.20
N THR A 117 6.85 1.00 18.23
CA THR A 117 6.16 0.04 17.36
C THR A 117 7.11 -0.87 16.59
N ALA A 118 8.38 -0.46 16.43
CA ALA A 118 9.44 -1.28 15.85
C ALA A 118 9.71 -2.58 16.62
N CYS A 119 9.44 -2.61 17.94
CA CYS A 119 9.62 -3.81 18.77
C CYS A 119 8.31 -4.58 19.02
N CYS A 120 7.16 -4.12 18.52
CA CYS A 120 5.91 -4.87 18.61
C CYS A 120 5.91 -6.01 17.59
N GLU A 121 5.59 -7.24 17.99
CA GLU A 121 5.59 -8.38 17.05
C GLU A 121 4.21 -8.62 16.43
N ASP A 122 3.14 -8.30 17.17
CA ASP A 122 1.77 -8.59 16.78
C ASP A 122 1.02 -7.27 16.52
N MET A 123 0.21 -7.25 15.45
CA MET A 123 -0.76 -6.19 15.15
C MET A 123 -2.15 -6.68 15.55
N LEU A 124 -2.86 -5.92 16.38
CA LEU A 124 -4.23 -6.18 16.79
C LEU A 124 -5.16 -5.18 16.10
N ILE A 125 -6.09 -5.67 15.30
CA ILE A 125 -7.10 -4.85 14.64
C ILE A 125 -8.44 -5.14 15.31
N LYS A 126 -9.03 -4.13 15.93
CA LYS A 126 -10.36 -4.20 16.55
C LYS A 126 -11.38 -3.59 15.62
N ILE A 127 -12.38 -4.36 15.22
CA ILE A 127 -13.40 -3.92 14.26
C ILE A 127 -14.76 -4.02 14.93
N LYS A 128 -15.46 -2.89 15.06
CA LYS A 128 -16.79 -2.82 15.67
C LYS A 128 -17.85 -3.27 14.67
N LEU A 129 -18.53 -4.37 14.99
CA LEU A 129 -19.54 -5.02 14.15
C LEU A 129 -20.84 -5.19 14.96
N PRO A 130 -21.58 -4.10 15.22
CA PRO A 130 -22.87 -4.18 15.89
C PRO A 130 -23.86 -5.02 15.07
N ASP A 131 -24.76 -5.73 15.75
CA ASP A 131 -25.83 -6.52 15.15
C ASP A 131 -25.35 -7.58 14.14
N THR A 132 -24.13 -8.10 14.33
CA THR A 132 -23.50 -9.10 13.45
C THR A 132 -23.18 -10.36 14.23
N LYS A 133 -23.49 -11.53 13.67
CA LYS A 133 -23.17 -12.84 14.26
C LYS A 133 -21.80 -13.28 13.80
N SER A 134 -21.07 -14.03 14.64
CA SER A 134 -19.75 -14.58 14.31
C SER A 134 -19.75 -15.45 13.05
N SER A 135 -20.83 -16.19 12.79
CA SER A 135 -20.95 -17.08 11.62
C SER A 135 -21.07 -16.35 10.28
N ASP A 136 -21.51 -15.09 10.30
CA ASP A 136 -21.73 -14.29 9.09
C ASP A 136 -20.50 -13.45 8.69
N ILE A 137 -19.39 -13.61 9.43
CA ILE A 137 -18.15 -12.86 9.20
C ILE A 137 -17.23 -13.67 8.31
N THR A 138 -16.94 -13.14 7.12
CA THR A 138 -15.88 -13.64 6.25
C THR A 138 -14.67 -12.71 6.39
N LEU A 139 -13.52 -13.28 6.73
CA LEU A 139 -12.27 -12.55 6.87
C LEU A 139 -11.24 -13.19 5.93
N ASP A 140 -10.74 -12.40 4.99
CA ASP A 140 -9.63 -12.75 4.11
C ASP A 140 -8.42 -11.91 4.50
N ILE A 141 -7.28 -12.57 4.70
CA ILE A 141 -6.03 -11.93 5.12
C ILE A 141 -4.99 -12.28 4.07
N GLN A 142 -4.50 -11.23 3.42
CA GLN A 142 -3.32 -11.27 2.56
C GLN A 142 -2.15 -10.59 3.27
N ASP A 143 -0.99 -10.62 2.63
CA ASP A 143 0.26 -10.15 3.24
C ASP A 143 0.18 -8.67 3.64
N LYS A 144 -0.51 -7.81 2.86
CA LYS A 144 -0.66 -6.37 3.16
C LYS A 144 -2.10 -5.89 3.14
N ILE A 145 -3.07 -6.79 3.01
CA ILE A 145 -4.46 -6.42 2.82
C ILE A 145 -5.30 -7.30 3.74
N LEU A 146 -6.25 -6.67 4.43
CA LEU A 146 -7.27 -7.32 5.22
C LEU A 146 -8.63 -6.98 4.62
N ASP A 147 -9.33 -7.98 4.09
CA ASP A 147 -10.71 -7.84 3.62
C ASP A 147 -11.65 -8.52 4.61
N LEU A 148 -12.55 -7.73 5.19
CA LEU A 148 -13.63 -8.20 6.02
C LEU A 148 -14.95 -7.96 5.31
N ARG A 149 -15.69 -9.04 5.11
CA ARG A 149 -16.99 -9.03 4.46
C ARG A 149 -18.05 -9.60 5.38
N THR A 150 -19.06 -8.78 5.67
CA THR A 150 -20.29 -9.17 6.39
C THR A 150 -21.51 -8.78 5.56
N PRO A 151 -22.72 -9.30 5.84
CA PRO A 151 -23.92 -8.97 5.07
C PRO A 151 -24.25 -7.48 5.02
N LYS A 152 -23.92 -6.75 6.09
CA LYS A 152 -24.26 -5.32 6.26
C LYS A 152 -23.07 -4.38 6.05
N LYS A 153 -21.85 -4.85 6.38
CA LYS A 153 -20.65 -4.02 6.42
C LYS A 153 -19.50 -4.67 5.66
N LYS A 154 -18.67 -3.86 5.02
CA LYS A 154 -17.44 -4.29 4.35
C LYS A 154 -16.29 -3.41 4.84
N LEU A 155 -15.13 -4.01 5.04
CA LEU A 155 -13.91 -3.29 5.37
C LEU A 155 -12.77 -3.88 4.56
N LEU A 156 -12.28 -3.11 3.61
CA LEU A 156 -11.01 -3.38 2.97
C LEU A 156 -9.95 -2.46 3.57
N LEU A 157 -8.96 -3.03 4.24
CA LEU A 157 -7.91 -2.30 4.93
C LEU A 157 -6.53 -2.67 4.40
N HIS A 158 -5.81 -1.66 3.93
CA HIS A 158 -4.38 -1.78 3.61
C HIS A 158 -3.55 -1.69 4.88
N LEU A 159 -2.76 -2.72 5.15
CA LEU A 159 -1.92 -2.83 6.34
C LEU A 159 -0.60 -2.07 6.15
N PRO A 160 -0.11 -1.35 7.18
CA PRO A 160 1.13 -0.58 7.09
C PRO A 160 2.37 -1.45 6.95
N HIS A 161 2.30 -2.70 7.44
CA HIS A 161 3.39 -3.66 7.41
C HIS A 161 2.89 -5.01 6.90
N PRO A 162 3.75 -5.77 6.23
CA PRO A 162 3.41 -7.12 5.84
C PRO A 162 3.20 -8.03 7.06
N VAL A 163 2.20 -8.88 6.99
CA VAL A 163 1.82 -9.84 8.03
C VAL A 163 1.94 -11.27 7.55
N ASP A 164 2.03 -12.21 8.49
CA ASP A 164 1.92 -13.63 8.19
C ASP A 164 0.45 -14.05 8.07
N SER A 165 0.00 -14.16 6.82
CA SER A 165 -1.36 -14.56 6.44
C SER A 165 -1.77 -15.93 7.00
N LYS A 166 -0.81 -16.82 7.31
CA LYS A 166 -1.10 -18.20 7.77
C LYS A 166 -1.29 -18.33 9.27
N ASN A 167 -0.65 -17.46 10.05
CA ASN A 167 -0.60 -17.54 11.52
C ASN A 167 -1.46 -16.48 12.21
N GLY A 168 -2.47 -15.93 11.51
CA GLY A 168 -3.44 -15.00 12.08
C GLY A 168 -4.39 -15.67 13.09
N LYS A 169 -4.77 -14.93 14.14
CA LYS A 169 -5.80 -15.33 15.11
C LYS A 169 -6.92 -14.31 15.11
N ALA A 170 -8.14 -14.73 14.84
CA ALA A 170 -9.33 -13.89 14.94
C ALA A 170 -10.26 -14.38 16.06
N CYS A 171 -10.77 -13.45 16.87
CA CYS A 171 -11.71 -13.73 17.95
C CYS A 171 -12.85 -12.72 17.92
N PHE A 172 -14.09 -13.19 17.84
CA PHE A 172 -15.26 -12.33 17.93
C PHE A 172 -15.77 -12.27 19.37
N ILE A 173 -15.77 -11.08 19.95
CA ILE A 173 -16.25 -10.84 21.31
C ILE A 173 -17.71 -10.39 21.23
N SER A 174 -18.64 -11.33 21.40
CA SER A 174 -20.09 -11.06 21.31
C SER A 174 -20.59 -10.02 22.32
N GLU A 175 -19.98 -9.94 23.52
CA GLU A 175 -20.37 -8.97 24.55
C GLU A 175 -20.11 -7.52 24.14
N LYS A 176 -19.07 -7.29 23.34
CA LYS A 176 -18.67 -5.95 22.85
C LYS A 176 -18.99 -5.74 21.37
N GLU A 177 -19.60 -6.75 20.75
CA GLU A 177 -19.84 -6.81 19.30
C GLU A 177 -18.61 -6.38 18.48
N THR A 178 -17.43 -6.84 18.90
CA THR A 178 -16.15 -6.42 18.33
C THR A 178 -15.36 -7.65 17.88
N LEU A 179 -14.87 -7.62 16.65
CA LEU A 179 -13.93 -8.59 16.12
C LEU A 179 -12.50 -8.14 16.43
N GLU A 180 -11.75 -8.99 17.10
CA GLU A 180 -10.33 -8.80 17.38
C GLU A 180 -9.50 -9.71 16.46
N VAL A 181 -8.73 -9.11 15.55
CA VAL A 181 -7.84 -9.83 14.63
C VAL A 181 -6.40 -9.56 15.05
N THR A 182 -5.70 -10.60 15.51
CA THR A 182 -4.28 -10.56 15.86
C THR A 182 -3.46 -11.17 14.72
N LEU A 183 -2.58 -10.37 14.13
CA LEU A 183 -1.74 -10.73 13.00
C LEU A 183 -0.26 -10.58 13.40
N ARG A 184 0.55 -11.62 13.17
CA ARG A 184 2.00 -11.52 13.38
C ARG A 184 2.60 -10.69 12.24
N MET A 185 3.29 -9.60 12.54
CA MET A 185 4.00 -8.82 11.52
C MET A 185 5.28 -9.56 11.10
N LYS A 186 5.66 -9.42 9.83
CA LYS A 186 6.87 -10.01 9.28
C LYS A 186 7.73 -8.94 8.62
N ARG A 187 8.56 -8.25 9.41
CA ARG A 187 9.45 -7.20 8.91
C ARG A 187 10.86 -7.74 8.66
N GLU A 188 11.59 -7.07 7.77
CA GLU A 188 12.92 -7.50 7.33
C GLU A 188 13.92 -7.64 8.48
N PHE A 189 13.85 -6.78 9.51
CA PHE A 189 14.81 -6.77 10.63
C PHE A 189 14.28 -7.41 11.92
N ASP A 190 13.14 -8.11 11.87
CA ASP A 190 12.56 -8.73 13.07
C ASP A 190 13.50 -9.77 13.69
N PHE A 191 14.36 -10.42 12.90
CA PHE A 191 15.37 -11.34 13.41
C PHE A 191 16.45 -10.68 14.29
N ILE A 192 16.66 -9.37 14.17
CA ILE A 192 17.61 -8.61 15.00
C ILE A 192 16.91 -8.11 16.27
N ASN A 193 15.65 -7.71 16.14
CA ASN A 193 14.88 -7.13 17.23
C ASN A 193 14.39 -8.18 18.24
N PHE A 194 14.28 -9.45 17.82
CA PHE A 194 13.74 -10.55 18.62
C PHE A 194 14.75 -11.69 18.87
N ALA A 195 16.03 -11.47 18.60
CA ALA A 195 17.13 -12.40 18.89
C ALA A 195 17.65 -12.26 20.34
#